data_AF-A0A2A5M3I6-F1
#
_entry.id   AF-A0A2A5M3I6-F1
#
_cell.length_a   1.000
_cell.length_b   1.000
_cell.length_c   1.000
_cell.angle_alpha   90.00
_cell.angle_beta   90.00
_cell.angle_gamma   90.00
#
_symmetry.space_group_name_H-M   'P 1'
#
loop_
_entity.id
_entity.type
_entity.pdbx_description
1 polymer ?
#
loop_
_entity_poly.entity_id
_entity_poly.type
_entity_poly.pdbx_seq_one_letter_code
_entity_poly.pdbx_strand_id
1 'polypeptide(L)'
;DIDINENENISVFAVDDLEIVVQKNLALREQEARMAYGIIGRETSEFFRYLNDLALMPIIKAIRLQAKEYADKQLEIALKKGYLKKSDKEEARKLIHQVFKAFLHTPTVNLKHLQGKMQSDTVIKAMRYVFDLQNNLEGLNQYKCEFDMENNDEIY
;
A
#
# COMPACT_ATOMS: atom_id res chain seq x y z
N ASP A 1 9.93 -53.62 -36.25
CA ASP A 1 10.44 -52.85 -37.40
C ASP A 1 9.33 -52.49 -38.34
N ILE A 2 9.04 -51.19 -38.41
CA ILE A 2 8.21 -50.59 -39.44
C ILE A 2 9.21 -49.87 -40.35
N ASP A 3 9.60 -50.54 -41.43
CA ASP A 3 10.59 -50.02 -42.38
C ASP A 3 9.84 -49.34 -43.54
N ILE A 4 9.58 -48.04 -43.38
CA ILE A 4 8.91 -47.20 -44.39
C ILE A 4 9.90 -46.10 -44.76
N ASN A 5 10.39 -46.11 -46.00
CA ASN A 5 11.30 -45.08 -46.51
C ASN A 5 10.63 -43.70 -46.48
N GLU A 6 11.29 -42.73 -45.82
CA GLU A 6 10.89 -41.32 -45.86
C GLU A 6 10.90 -40.82 -47.33
N ASN A 7 9.82 -40.16 -47.74
CA ASN A 7 9.68 -39.52 -49.05
C ASN A 7 9.31 -38.05 -48.82
N GLU A 8 9.47 -37.17 -49.82
CA GLU A 8 9.26 -35.72 -49.71
C GLU A 8 7.86 -35.32 -49.17
N ASN A 9 6.88 -36.23 -49.22
CA ASN A 9 5.51 -36.01 -48.76
C ASN A 9 5.09 -36.84 -47.51
N ILE A 10 5.98 -37.65 -46.93
CA ILE A 10 5.62 -38.54 -45.80
C ILE A 10 6.72 -38.50 -44.73
N SER A 11 6.37 -38.03 -43.54
CA SER A 11 7.20 -38.09 -42.34
C SER A 11 6.64 -39.14 -41.37
N VAL A 12 7.48 -40.08 -40.95
CA VAL A 12 7.13 -41.12 -39.98
C VAL A 12 7.71 -40.73 -38.62
N PHE A 13 6.87 -40.66 -37.59
CA PHE A 13 7.31 -40.39 -36.22
C PHE A 13 7.05 -41.62 -35.37
N ALA A 14 8.08 -42.12 -34.68
CA ALA A 14 7.96 -43.18 -33.69
C ALA A 14 7.49 -42.61 -32.34
N VAL A 15 7.04 -43.50 -31.45
CA VAL A 15 6.63 -43.11 -30.08
C VAL A 15 7.80 -42.45 -29.32
N ASP A 16 9.02 -42.92 -29.55
CA ASP A 16 10.24 -42.38 -28.95
C ASP A 16 10.54 -40.94 -29.43
N ASP A 17 10.16 -40.58 -30.67
CA ASP A 17 10.31 -39.22 -31.19
C ASP A 17 9.39 -38.20 -30.49
N LEU A 18 8.26 -38.68 -29.95
CA LEU A 18 7.34 -37.85 -29.15
C LEU A 18 7.91 -37.54 -27.76
N GLU A 19 8.81 -38.36 -27.23
CA GLU A 19 9.43 -38.14 -25.92
C GLU A 19 10.26 -36.84 -25.91
N ILE A 20 11.00 -36.57 -27.00
CA ILE A 20 11.76 -35.33 -27.20
C ILE A 20 10.84 -34.10 -27.18
N VAL A 21 9.68 -34.20 -27.83
CA VAL A 21 8.67 -33.13 -27.86
C VAL A 21 8.07 -32.89 -26.47
N VAL A 22 7.79 -33.97 -25.73
CA VAL A 22 7.27 -33.88 -24.36
C VAL A 22 8.29 -33.25 -23.42
N GLN A 23 9.57 -33.65 -23.49
CA GLN A 23 10.65 -33.06 -22.69
C GLN A 23 10.82 -31.57 -23.00
N LYS A 24 10.78 -31.18 -24.27
CA LYS A 24 10.83 -29.77 -24.69
C LYS A 24 9.63 -28.96 -24.14
N ASN A 25 8.43 -29.53 -24.20
CA ASN A 25 7.22 -28.90 -23.65
C ASN A 25 7.23 -28.80 -22.12
N LEU A 26 7.87 -29.75 -21.42
CA LEU A 26 8.05 -29.68 -19.99
C LEU A 26 9.02 -28.55 -19.60
N ALA A 27 10.18 -28.48 -20.27
CA ALA A 27 11.16 -27.41 -20.04
C ALA A 27 10.58 -26.01 -20.35
N LEU A 28 9.79 -25.88 -21.42
CA LEU A 28 9.07 -24.63 -21.74
C LEU A 28 8.07 -24.26 -20.64
N ARG A 29 7.26 -25.22 -20.17
CA ARG A 29 6.31 -24.99 -19.07
C ARG A 29 6.99 -24.57 -17.77
N GLU A 30 8.13 -25.18 -17.45
CA GLU A 30 8.92 -24.77 -16.28
C GLU A 30 9.46 -23.34 -16.42
N GLN A 31 9.94 -22.96 -17.60
CA GLN A 31 10.41 -21.61 -17.86
C GLN A 31 9.27 -20.59 -17.77
N GLU A 32 8.12 -20.88 -18.36
CA GLU A 32 6.92 -20.05 -18.28
C GLU A 32 6.42 -19.91 -16.85
N ALA A 33 6.41 -21.00 -16.08
CA ALA A 33 6.05 -20.99 -14.66
C ALA A 33 7.01 -20.10 -13.86
N ARG A 34 8.33 -20.21 -14.06
CA ARG A 34 9.31 -19.33 -13.41
C ARG A 34 9.05 -17.85 -13.73
N MET A 35 8.79 -17.53 -15.00
CA MET A 35 8.44 -16.16 -15.40
C MET A 35 7.14 -15.68 -14.73
N ALA A 36 6.11 -16.52 -14.70
CA ALA A 36 4.83 -16.22 -14.06
C ALA A 36 5.00 -15.95 -12.56
N TYR A 37 5.77 -16.77 -11.83
CA TYR A 37 6.08 -16.52 -10.42
C TYR A 37 6.80 -15.19 -10.20
N GLY A 38 7.76 -14.83 -11.07
CA GLY A 38 8.43 -13.54 -11.01
C GLY A 38 7.49 -12.34 -11.23
N ILE A 39 6.49 -12.49 -12.10
CA ILE A 39 5.44 -11.48 -12.29
C ILE A 39 4.57 -11.39 -11.02
N ILE A 40 4.07 -12.52 -10.53
CA ILE A 40 3.21 -12.56 -9.33
C ILE A 40 3.93 -11.96 -8.11
N GLY A 41 5.21 -12.29 -7.90
CA GLY A 41 6.00 -11.73 -6.80
C GLY A 41 6.12 -10.21 -6.87
N ARG A 42 6.32 -9.65 -8.08
CA ARG A 42 6.35 -8.19 -8.27
C ARG A 42 4.99 -7.55 -8.02
N GLU A 43 3.93 -8.08 -8.62
CA GLU A 43 2.57 -7.53 -8.50
C GLU A 43 2.05 -7.60 -7.05
N THR A 44 2.36 -8.68 -6.32
CA THR A 44 2.00 -8.81 -4.90
C THR A 44 2.74 -7.77 -4.04
N SER A 45 4.04 -7.58 -4.27
CA SER A 45 4.81 -6.53 -3.58
C SER A 45 4.26 -5.13 -3.88
N GLU A 46 3.90 -4.84 -5.13
CA GLU A 46 3.30 -3.57 -5.55
C GLU A 46 1.93 -3.35 -4.90
N PHE A 47 1.10 -4.40 -4.84
CA PHE A 47 -0.20 -4.37 -4.19
C PHE A 47 -0.10 -4.03 -2.69
N PHE A 48 0.82 -4.67 -1.97
CA PHE A 48 1.04 -4.37 -0.55
C PHE A 48 1.59 -2.97 -0.32
N ARG A 49 2.46 -2.48 -1.21
CA ARG A 49 2.91 -1.07 -1.17
C ARG A 49 1.71 -0.12 -1.32
N TYR A 50 0.85 -0.37 -2.29
CA TYR A 50 -0.36 0.41 -2.52
C TYR A 50 -1.33 0.39 -1.33
N LEU A 51 -1.52 -0.77 -0.67
CA LEU A 51 -2.33 -0.87 0.54
C LEU A 51 -1.74 -0.07 1.71
N ASN A 52 -0.42 -0.10 1.90
CA ASN A 52 0.26 0.71 2.91
C ASN A 52 0.11 2.21 2.63
N ASP A 53 0.11 2.62 1.37
CA ASP A 53 -0.12 4.01 0.97
C ASP A 53 -1.52 4.50 1.37
N LEU A 54 -2.51 3.60 1.29
CA LEU A 54 -3.89 3.84 1.71
C LEU A 54 -4.05 3.95 3.24
N ALA A 55 -3.14 3.39 4.05
CA ALA A 55 -3.26 3.42 5.51
C ALA A 55 -2.96 4.80 6.13
N LEU A 56 -2.09 5.60 5.52
CA LEU A 56 -1.69 6.93 6.02
C LEU A 56 -2.74 8.02 5.78
N MET A 57 -3.47 7.93 4.67
CA MET A 57 -4.46 8.93 4.28
C MET A 57 -5.61 9.10 5.30
N PRO A 58 -6.21 8.02 5.82
CA PRO A 58 -7.19 8.06 6.90
C PRO A 58 -6.66 8.72 8.18
N ILE A 59 -5.40 8.48 8.55
CA ILE A 59 -4.76 9.09 9.73
C ILE A 59 -4.62 10.59 9.55
N ILE A 60 -4.08 11.03 8.40
CA ILE A 60 -3.97 12.45 8.05
C ILE A 60 -5.34 13.14 8.10
N LYS A 61 -6.38 12.48 7.59
CA LYS A 61 -7.75 12.99 7.62
C LYS A 61 -8.27 13.11 9.06
N ALA A 62 -8.05 12.10 9.89
CA ALA A 62 -8.50 12.09 11.28
C ALA A 62 -7.84 13.23 12.10
N ILE A 63 -6.52 13.42 11.97
CA ILE A 63 -5.79 14.50 12.65
C ILE A 63 -6.35 15.87 12.26
N ARG A 64 -6.61 16.08 10.96
CA ARG A 64 -7.18 17.35 10.46
C ARG A 64 -8.58 17.60 10.98
N LEU A 65 -9.41 16.56 11.07
CA LEU A 65 -10.76 16.67 11.60
C LEU A 65 -10.72 17.02 13.09
N GLN A 66 -9.91 16.32 13.87
CA GLN A 66 -9.74 16.57 15.30
C GLN A 66 -9.22 18.00 15.57
N ALA A 67 -8.26 18.48 14.78
CA ALA A 67 -7.78 19.86 14.87
C ALA A 67 -8.89 20.90 14.59
N LYS A 68 -9.75 20.63 13.59
CA LYS A 68 -10.90 21.49 13.29
C LYS A 68 -11.93 21.47 14.43
N GLU A 69 -12.25 20.31 14.98
CA GLU A 69 -13.18 20.17 16.10
C GLU A 69 -12.68 20.91 17.35
N TYR A 70 -11.38 20.82 17.65
CA TYR A 70 -10.79 21.59 18.74
C TYR A 70 -10.81 23.10 18.45
N ALA A 71 -10.51 23.53 17.23
CA ALA A 71 -10.60 24.94 16.85
C ALA A 71 -12.01 25.50 17.08
N ASP A 72 -13.04 24.79 16.62
CA ASP A 72 -14.43 25.21 16.76
C ASP A 72 -14.84 25.25 18.25
N LYS A 73 -14.42 24.24 19.04
CA LYS A 73 -14.68 24.20 20.49
C LYS A 73 -14.00 25.35 21.23
N GLN A 74 -12.75 25.68 20.90
CA GLN A 74 -12.04 26.79 21.54
C GLN A 74 -12.63 28.14 21.16
N LEU A 75 -13.10 28.30 19.92
CA LEU A 75 -13.80 29.51 19.49
C LEU A 75 -15.09 29.72 20.31
N GLU A 76 -15.88 28.67 20.51
CA GLU A 76 -17.09 28.75 21.35
C GLU A 76 -16.76 29.07 22.82
N ILE A 77 -15.67 28.51 23.37
CA ILE A 77 -15.21 28.84 24.73
C ILE A 77 -14.79 30.32 24.81
N ALA A 78 -14.05 30.83 23.82
CA ALA A 78 -13.61 32.22 23.79
C ALA A 78 -14.79 33.21 23.73
N LEU A 79 -15.83 32.89 22.96
CA LEU A 79 -17.07 33.66 22.90
C LEU A 79 -17.84 33.62 24.22
N LYS A 80 -17.95 32.46 24.86
CA LYS A 80 -18.64 32.31 26.15
C LYS A 80 -17.94 33.04 27.29
N LYS A 81 -16.60 33.04 27.30
CA LYS A 81 -15.78 33.72 28.31
C LYS A 81 -15.62 35.22 28.04
N GLY A 82 -16.06 35.72 26.88
CA GLY A 82 -15.96 37.13 26.53
C GLY A 82 -14.55 37.58 26.09
N TYR A 83 -13.65 36.65 25.77
CA TYR A 83 -12.33 36.98 25.20
C TYR A 83 -12.43 37.53 23.78
N LEU A 84 -13.54 37.23 23.10
CA LEU A 84 -13.82 37.65 21.74
C LEU A 84 -15.24 38.21 21.65
N LYS A 85 -15.44 39.30 20.91
CA LYS A 85 -16.79 39.81 20.61
C LYS A 85 -17.46 38.89 19.59
N LYS A 86 -18.80 38.82 19.62
CA LYS A 86 -19.57 38.05 18.63
C LYS A 86 -19.37 38.55 17.20
N SER A 87 -19.10 39.84 17.01
CA SER A 87 -18.77 40.43 15.70
C SER A 87 -17.53 39.83 15.07
N ASP A 88 -16.56 39.41 15.89
CA ASP A 88 -15.23 39.01 15.43
C ASP A 88 -15.12 37.49 15.23
N LYS A 89 -16.23 36.76 15.43
CA LYS A 89 -16.28 35.30 15.39
C LYS A 89 -15.75 34.74 14.07
N GLU A 90 -16.17 35.32 12.95
CA GLU A 90 -15.80 34.81 11.62
C GLU A 90 -14.35 35.12 11.27
N GLU A 91 -13.85 36.29 11.66
CA GLU A 91 -12.44 36.68 11.52
C GLU A 91 -11.55 35.75 12.35
N ALA A 92 -11.91 35.50 13.62
CA ALA A 92 -11.19 34.57 14.47
C ALA A 92 -11.22 33.13 13.92
N ARG A 93 -12.38 32.68 13.41
CA ARG A 93 -12.51 31.36 12.77
C ARG A 93 -11.58 31.23 11.57
N LYS A 94 -11.51 32.25 10.70
CA LYS A 94 -10.62 32.29 9.53
C LYS A 94 -9.16 32.24 9.96
N LEU A 95 -8.77 33.04 10.96
CA LEU A 95 -7.40 33.07 11.48
C LEU A 95 -6.99 31.70 12.03
N ILE A 96 -7.83 31.10 12.89
CA ILE A 96 -7.55 29.78 13.48
C ILE A 96 -7.41 28.72 12.38
N HIS A 97 -8.29 28.72 11.38
CA HIS A 97 -8.18 27.82 10.23
C HIS A 97 -6.88 28.03 9.45
N GLN A 98 -6.45 29.27 9.23
CA GLN A 98 -5.19 29.57 8.55
C GLN A 98 -3.98 29.07 9.35
N VAL A 99 -3.98 29.28 10.67
CA VAL A 99 -2.92 28.80 11.57
C VAL A 99 -2.83 27.27 11.52
N PHE A 100 -3.95 26.55 11.69
CA PHE A 100 -3.94 25.08 11.62
C PHE A 100 -3.59 24.58 10.22
N LYS A 101 -4.04 25.25 9.16
CA LYS A 101 -3.65 24.90 7.78
C LYS A 101 -2.14 25.00 7.59
N ALA A 102 -1.52 26.08 8.07
CA ALA A 102 -0.08 26.28 7.99
C ALA A 102 0.67 25.26 8.86
N PHE A 103 0.25 25.08 10.11
CA PHE A 103 0.85 24.13 11.05
C PHE A 103 0.80 22.68 10.55
N LEU A 104 -0.33 22.25 9.98
CA LEU A 104 -0.52 20.88 9.50
C LEU A 104 0.00 20.66 8.08
N HIS A 105 0.50 21.69 7.39
CA HIS A 105 1.03 21.53 6.03
C HIS A 105 2.26 20.62 6.02
N THR A 106 3.31 20.99 6.73
CA THR A 106 4.58 20.24 6.77
C THR A 106 4.39 18.81 7.30
N PRO A 107 3.69 18.56 8.43
CA PRO A 107 3.43 17.20 8.89
C PRO A 107 2.66 16.36 7.86
N THR A 108 1.67 16.93 7.17
CA THR A 108 0.94 16.21 6.12
C THR A 108 1.86 15.83 4.97
N VAL A 109 2.67 16.78 4.50
CA VAL A 109 3.58 16.55 3.38
C VAL A 109 4.57 15.46 3.78
N ASN A 110 5.16 15.53 4.97
CA ASN A 110 6.09 14.52 5.46
C ASN A 110 5.44 13.13 5.58
N LEU A 111 4.22 13.04 6.11
CA LEU A 111 3.48 11.78 6.18
C LEU A 111 3.19 11.19 4.81
N LYS A 112 2.85 12.02 3.81
CA LYS A 112 2.70 11.55 2.43
C LYS A 112 4.02 11.02 1.85
N HIS A 113 5.16 11.64 2.17
CA HIS A 113 6.47 11.15 1.74
C HIS A 113 6.94 9.87 2.43
N LEU A 114 6.24 9.42 3.47
CA LEU A 114 6.49 8.14 4.14
C LEU A 114 5.68 6.98 3.53
N GLN A 115 4.78 7.27 2.58
CA GLN A 115 4.07 6.26 1.79
C GLN A 115 5.08 5.34 1.09
N GLY A 116 4.83 4.03 1.14
CA GLY A 116 5.63 2.98 0.51
C GLY A 116 7.02 2.72 1.11
N LYS A 117 7.38 3.34 2.24
CA LYS A 117 8.66 3.10 2.93
C LYS A 117 8.51 2.08 4.06
N MET A 118 9.52 1.24 4.30
CA MET A 118 9.49 0.23 5.40
C MET A 118 9.22 0.81 6.79
N GLN A 119 9.49 2.10 7.01
CA GLN A 119 9.25 2.76 8.31
C GLN A 119 7.81 3.27 8.49
N SER A 120 6.94 3.15 7.47
CA SER A 120 5.57 3.68 7.49
C SER A 120 4.75 3.13 8.65
N ASP A 121 4.84 1.82 8.93
CA ASP A 121 4.06 1.14 9.97
C ASP A 121 4.37 1.63 11.39
N THR A 122 5.64 1.89 11.68
CA THR A 122 6.04 2.41 12.99
C THR A 122 5.50 3.82 13.19
N VAL A 123 5.59 4.66 12.16
CA VAL A 123 5.05 6.03 12.19
C VAL A 123 3.53 6.01 12.30
N ILE A 124 2.85 5.12 11.57
CA ILE A 124 1.40 4.91 11.67
C ILE A 124 0.98 4.59 13.10
N LYS A 125 1.63 3.61 13.73
CA LYS A 125 1.35 3.22 15.13
C LYS A 125 1.61 4.36 16.10
N ALA A 126 2.74 5.06 15.96
CA ALA A 126 3.08 6.21 16.79
C ALA A 126 2.04 7.34 16.65
N MET A 127 1.62 7.66 15.42
CA MET A 127 0.61 8.69 15.19
C MET A 127 -0.76 8.31 15.76
N ARG A 128 -1.17 7.05 15.64
CA ARG A 128 -2.40 6.55 16.27
C ARG A 128 -2.36 6.68 17.79
N TYR A 129 -1.22 6.40 18.40
CA TYR A 129 -1.03 6.53 19.85
C TYR A 129 -1.02 7.99 20.30
N VAL A 130 -0.23 8.85 19.65
CA VAL A 130 -0.07 10.26 20.05
C VAL A 130 -1.37 11.06 19.89
N PHE A 131 -2.15 10.78 18.85
CA PHE A 131 -3.41 11.49 18.57
C PHE A 131 -4.66 10.75 19.07
N ASP A 132 -4.49 9.62 19.75
CA ASP A 132 -5.57 8.78 20.27
C ASP A 132 -6.63 8.41 19.20
N LEU A 133 -6.16 7.89 18.06
CA LEU A 133 -6.99 7.60 16.89
C LEU A 133 -7.57 6.17 16.89
N GLN A 134 -7.60 5.48 18.03
CA GLN A 134 -7.78 4.03 18.12
C GLN A 134 -9.13 3.52 17.56
N ASN A 135 -10.21 4.31 17.64
CA ASN A 135 -11.56 3.86 17.28
C ASN A 135 -11.97 4.08 15.81
N ASN A 136 -11.18 4.79 14.99
CA ASN A 136 -11.63 5.21 13.65
C ASN A 136 -11.03 4.39 12.49
N LEU A 137 -10.23 3.36 12.76
CA LEU A 137 -9.37 2.72 11.76
C LEU A 137 -9.32 1.18 11.82
N GLU A 138 -10.29 0.53 12.48
CA GLU A 138 -10.31 -0.94 12.68
C GLU A 138 -10.34 -1.78 11.38
N GLY A 139 -10.67 -1.20 10.22
CA GLY A 139 -10.74 -1.93 8.95
C GLY A 139 -9.45 -1.97 8.10
N LEU A 140 -8.38 -1.26 8.50
CA LEU A 140 -7.15 -1.14 7.67
C LEU A 140 -5.99 -2.00 8.19
N ASN A 141 -6.12 -2.57 9.38
CA ASN A 141 -5.07 -3.35 10.05
C ASN A 141 -4.97 -4.80 9.57
N GLN A 142 -5.81 -5.23 8.62
CA GLN A 142 -5.89 -6.64 8.23
C GLN A 142 -4.83 -7.05 7.18
N TYR A 143 -4.13 -6.08 6.59
CA TYR A 143 -3.08 -6.33 5.59
C TYR A 143 -1.68 -6.14 6.17
N LYS A 144 -1.49 -6.62 7.40
CA LYS A 144 -0.20 -6.72 8.08
C LYS A 144 0.77 -7.40 7.11
N CYS A 145 1.77 -6.67 6.63
CA CYS A 145 2.84 -7.23 5.81
C CYS A 145 3.77 -8.02 6.72
N GLU A 146 3.35 -9.24 7.09
CA GLU A 146 4.27 -10.31 7.48
C GLU A 146 4.84 -10.90 6.17
N PHE A 147 5.64 -10.11 5.47
CA PHE A 147 6.52 -10.61 4.43
C PHE A 147 7.92 -10.19 4.83
N ASP A 148 8.40 -10.84 5.89
CA ASP A 148 9.81 -10.83 6.23
C ASP A 148 10.58 -11.37 5.02
N MET A 149 11.60 -10.64 4.58
CA MET A 149 12.60 -11.13 3.64
C MET A 149 13.50 -12.18 4.32
N GLU A 150 12.90 -13.24 4.86
CA GLU A 150 13.60 -14.49 5.19
C GLU A 150 13.31 -15.47 4.06
N ASN A 151 13.95 -15.29 2.91
CA ASN A 151 14.13 -16.33 1.88
C ASN A 151 15.14 -15.82 0.85
N ASN A 152 16.34 -15.46 1.31
CA ASN A 152 17.48 -15.27 0.43
C ASN A 152 18.49 -16.42 0.51
N ASP A 153 18.20 -17.46 1.29
CA ASP A 153 18.98 -18.68 1.38
C ASP A 153 18.01 -19.86 1.40
N GLU A 154 17.66 -20.40 0.23
CA GLU A 154 17.30 -21.82 -0.02
C GLU A 154 16.57 -21.95 -1.36
N ILE A 155 17.32 -21.95 -2.47
CA ILE A 155 17.06 -22.86 -3.59
C ILE A 155 18.43 -23.26 -4.18
N TYR A 156 18.94 -24.40 -3.72
CA TYR A 156 19.86 -25.26 -4.49
C TYR A 156 19.04 -26.12 -5.44
#